data_AF-A0AAD4WX59-F1
#
_entry.id   AF-A0AAD4WX59-F1
#
_cell.length_a   1.000
_cell.length_b   1.000
_cell.length_c   1.000
_cell.angle_alpha   90.00
_cell.angle_beta   90.00
_cell.angle_gamma   90.00
#
_symmetry.space_group_name_H-M   'P 1'
#
loop_
_entity.id
_entity.type
_entity.pdbx_description
1 polymer ?
#
loop_
_entity_poly.entity_id
_entity_poly.type
_entity_poly.pdbx_seq_one_letter_code
_entity_poly.pdbx_strand_id
1 'polypeptide(L)'
;MQVQTFYNGLNTTSKTLIDAAAGGALIAKTQDEAYELLESMASNSYQWPSEHAMAKKARVHDVDAITALTAQISTSLNNLEVILVLIATMGIHSLHSNK
;
A
#
# COMPACT_ATOMS: atom_id res chain seq x y z
N MET A 1 -32.42 -24.90 -2.31
CA MET A 1 -31.08 -25.58 -2.30
C MET A 1 -29.99 -24.76 -3.00
N GLN A 2 -30.27 -24.02 -4.07
CA GLN A 2 -29.24 -23.30 -4.84
C GLN A 2 -28.49 -22.22 -4.03
N VAL A 3 -29.20 -21.40 -3.26
CA VAL A 3 -28.61 -20.37 -2.38
C VAL A 3 -27.67 -20.98 -1.32
N GLN A 4 -28.07 -22.09 -0.72
CA GLN A 4 -27.27 -22.78 0.30
C GLN A 4 -25.96 -23.33 -0.29
N THR A 5 -26.02 -23.94 -1.48
CA THR A 5 -24.83 -24.44 -2.18
C THR A 5 -23.89 -23.30 -2.56
N PHE A 6 -24.43 -22.20 -3.07
CA PHE A 6 -23.67 -20.98 -3.35
C PHE A 6 -22.98 -20.46 -2.08
N TYR A 7 -23.75 -20.24 -1.00
CA TYR A 7 -23.24 -19.75 0.28
C TYR A 7 -22.16 -20.67 0.84
N ASN A 8 -22.33 -21.99 0.78
CA ASN A 8 -21.35 -22.95 1.29
C ASN A 8 -20.01 -22.89 0.54
N GLY A 9 -20.04 -22.61 -0.77
CA GLY A 9 -18.85 -22.44 -1.61
C GLY A 9 -18.07 -21.14 -1.37
N LEU A 10 -18.60 -20.20 -0.58
CA LEU A 10 -17.94 -18.94 -0.27
C LEU A 10 -16.87 -19.10 0.83
N ASN A 11 -15.82 -18.29 0.73
CA ASN A 11 -14.86 -18.13 1.81
C ASN A 11 -15.48 -17.38 3.01
N THR A 12 -14.82 -17.42 4.17
CA THR A 12 -15.30 -16.82 5.42
C THR A 12 -15.61 -15.33 5.29
N THR A 13 -14.73 -14.57 4.64
CA THR A 13 -14.89 -13.11 4.49
C THR A 13 -16.13 -12.78 3.67
N SER A 14 -16.34 -13.46 2.54
CA SER A 14 -17.53 -13.29 1.70
C SER A 14 -18.81 -13.66 2.44
N LYS A 15 -18.79 -14.73 3.25
CA LYS A 15 -19.94 -15.11 4.11
C LYS A 15 -20.28 -14.00 5.11
N THR A 16 -19.29 -13.49 5.84
CA THR A 16 -19.49 -12.41 6.80
C THR A 16 -20.04 -11.15 6.15
N LEU A 17 -19.55 -10.76 4.97
CA LEU A 17 -20.05 -9.58 4.25
C LEU A 17 -21.52 -9.73 3.85
N ILE A 18 -21.87 -10.90 3.32
CA ILE A 18 -23.23 -11.20 2.87
C ILE A 18 -24.20 -11.27 4.06
N ASP A 19 -23.80 -11.90 5.17
CA ASP A 19 -24.62 -11.94 6.38
C ASP A 19 -24.84 -10.54 6.97
N ALA A 20 -23.80 -9.69 6.96
CA ALA A 20 -23.93 -8.30 7.37
C ALA A 20 -24.94 -7.54 6.47
N ALA A 21 -24.87 -7.74 5.15
CA ALA A 21 -25.80 -7.13 4.20
C ALA A 21 -27.25 -7.65 4.37
N ALA A 22 -27.41 -8.93 4.73
CA ALA A 22 -28.72 -9.54 5.01
C ALA A 22 -29.30 -9.12 6.39
N GLY A 23 -28.51 -8.47 7.24
CA GLY A 23 -28.89 -8.13 8.62
C GLY A 23 -28.89 -9.33 9.57
N GLY A 24 -28.09 -10.35 9.27
CA GLY A 24 -28.07 -11.65 9.94
C GLY A 24 -27.70 -12.77 8.97
N ALA A 25 -27.80 -14.03 9.39
CA ALA A 25 -27.43 -15.14 8.51
C ALA A 25 -28.28 -15.17 7.23
N LEU A 26 -27.66 -15.12 6.04
CA LEU A 26 -28.36 -15.18 4.75
C LEU A 26 -29.25 -16.43 4.65
N ILE A 27 -28.75 -17.55 5.16
CA ILE A 27 -29.44 -18.84 5.13
C ILE A 27 -30.72 -18.88 5.97
N ALA A 28 -30.95 -17.87 6.82
CA ALA A 28 -32.18 -17.71 7.59
C ALA A 28 -33.26 -16.92 6.82
N LYS A 29 -32.92 -16.31 5.67
CA LYS A 29 -33.87 -15.63 4.79
C LYS A 29 -34.66 -16.63 3.96
N THR A 30 -35.83 -16.20 3.48
CA THR A 30 -36.54 -16.96 2.44
C THR A 30 -35.73 -16.99 1.15
N GLN A 31 -36.04 -17.94 0.27
CA GLN A 31 -35.29 -18.09 -0.98
C GLN A 31 -35.37 -16.83 -1.84
N ASP A 32 -36.55 -16.22 -1.93
CA ASP A 32 -36.79 -15.03 -2.75
C ASP A 32 -36.03 -13.81 -2.20
N GLU A 33 -36.09 -13.57 -0.89
CA GLU A 33 -35.32 -12.49 -0.24
C GLU A 33 -33.80 -12.67 -0.44
N ALA A 34 -33.30 -13.90 -0.38
CA ALA A 34 -31.88 -14.17 -0.59
C ALA A 34 -31.48 -13.92 -2.05
N TYR A 35 -32.34 -14.25 -3.02
CA TYR A 35 -32.08 -13.95 -4.43
C TYR A 35 -32.09 -12.45 -4.70
N GLU A 36 -33.10 -11.73 -4.22
CA GLU A 36 -33.20 -10.27 -4.41
C GLU A 36 -31.99 -9.54 -3.80
N LEU A 37 -31.52 -9.98 -2.62
CA LEU A 37 -30.33 -9.40 -2.02
C LEU A 37 -29.08 -9.65 -2.87
N LEU A 38 -28.87 -10.90 -3.32
CA LEU A 38 -27.69 -11.24 -4.13
C LEU A 38 -27.71 -10.52 -5.48
N GLU A 39 -28.88 -10.40 -6.11
CA GLU A 39 -29.08 -9.64 -7.33
C GLU A 39 -28.78 -8.15 -7.10
N SER A 40 -29.32 -7.56 -6.03
CA SER A 40 -29.05 -6.17 -5.65
C SER A 40 -27.55 -5.93 -5.42
N MET A 41 -26.86 -6.83 -4.72
CA MET A 41 -25.41 -6.75 -4.50
C MET A 41 -24.63 -6.82 -5.82
N ALA A 42 -25.05 -7.69 -6.75
CA ALA A 42 -24.45 -7.78 -8.07
C ALA A 42 -24.68 -6.49 -8.87
N SER A 43 -25.91 -5.98 -8.92
CA SER A 43 -26.26 -4.73 -9.61
C SER A 43 -25.53 -3.51 -9.03
N ASN A 44 -25.39 -3.43 -7.71
CA ASN A 44 -24.66 -2.36 -7.03
C ASN A 44 -23.17 -2.34 -7.43
N SER A 45 -22.57 -3.51 -7.67
CA SER A 45 -21.17 -3.61 -8.11
C SER A 45 -20.91 -3.04 -9.51
N TYR A 46 -21.94 -2.94 -10.36
CA TYR A 46 -21.85 -2.30 -11.68
C TYR A 46 -22.03 -0.78 -11.63
N GLN A 47 -22.68 -0.26 -10.58
CA GLN A 47 -22.99 1.17 -10.46
C GLN A 47 -21.82 1.99 -9.91
N TRP A 48 -20.94 1.36 -9.12
CA TRP A 48 -19.67 1.96 -8.70
C TRP A 48 -18.55 1.07 -9.22
N PRO A 49 -17.91 1.37 -10.37
CA PRO A 49 -16.69 0.69 -10.76
C PRO A 49 -15.69 0.99 -9.65
N SER A 50 -15.49 0.00 -8.79
CA SER A 50 -14.67 0.05 -7.58
C SER A 50 -13.59 1.13 -7.63
N GLU A 51 -13.86 2.31 -7.07
CA GLU A 51 -12.81 3.29 -6.80
C GLU A 51 -11.72 2.69 -5.88
N HIS A 52 -12.07 1.60 -5.18
CA HIS A 52 -11.15 0.74 -4.42
C HIS A 52 -10.19 -0.11 -5.27
N ALA A 53 -10.29 -0.15 -6.60
CA ALA A 53 -9.23 -0.71 -7.44
C ALA A 53 -7.96 0.19 -7.44
N MET A 54 -8.04 1.42 -6.93
CA MET A 54 -6.92 2.35 -6.85
C MET A 54 -6.40 2.60 -5.42
N ALA A 55 -6.32 1.57 -4.58
CA ALA A 55 -5.50 1.63 -3.37
C ALA A 55 -4.14 0.93 -3.58
N LYS A 56 -3.41 1.35 -4.63
CA LYS A 56 -1.98 1.01 -4.78
C LYS A 56 -1.10 2.26 -4.91
N LYS A 57 -1.45 3.33 -4.18
CA LYS A 57 -0.61 4.53 -4.06
C LYS A 57 0.36 4.48 -2.87
N ALA A 58 0.58 3.31 -2.27
CA ALA A 58 1.56 3.15 -1.19
C ALA A 58 3.01 3.12 -1.71
N ARG A 59 3.27 2.68 -2.96
CA ARG A 59 4.66 2.45 -3.43
C ARG A 59 5.40 3.70 -3.90
N VAL A 60 4.69 4.68 -4.47
CA VAL A 60 5.34 5.86 -5.08
C VAL A 60 5.96 6.76 -4.01
N HIS A 61 5.23 7.00 -2.92
CA HIS A 61 5.71 7.85 -1.82
C HIS A 61 6.92 7.24 -1.09
N ASP A 62 6.98 5.92 -0.95
CA ASP A 62 8.12 5.25 -0.33
C ASP A 62 9.40 5.33 -1.19
N VAL A 63 9.26 5.20 -2.52
CA VAL A 63 10.39 5.30 -3.45
C VAL A 63 10.97 6.72 -3.49
N ASP A 64 10.11 7.74 -3.46
CA ASP A 64 10.54 9.14 -3.42
C ASP A 64 11.30 9.47 -2.13
N ALA A 65 10.82 8.97 -0.98
CA ALA A 65 11.48 9.18 0.31
C ALA A 65 12.86 8.50 0.37
N ILE A 66 12.98 7.26 -0.12
CA ILE A 66 14.25 6.52 -0.18
C ILE A 66 15.25 7.24 -1.11
N THR A 67 14.77 7.75 -2.25
CA THR A 67 15.61 8.49 -3.20
C THR A 67 16.12 9.79 -2.58
N ALA A 68 15.27 10.55 -1.89
CA ALA A 68 15.64 11.78 -1.20
C ALA A 68 16.64 11.54 -0.06
N LEU A 69 16.48 10.46 0.70
CA LEU A 69 17.43 10.08 1.75
C LEU A 69 18.79 9.66 1.17
N THR A 70 18.78 8.90 0.07
CA THR A 70 20.01 8.47 -0.61
C THR A 70 20.80 9.68 -1.12
N ALA A 71 20.13 10.65 -1.74
CA ALA A 71 20.75 11.88 -2.21
C ALA A 71 21.40 12.68 -1.05
N GLN A 72 20.71 12.81 0.09
CA GLN A 72 21.24 13.51 1.26
C GLN A 72 22.46 12.82 1.87
N ILE A 73 22.46 11.48 1.92
CA ILE A 73 23.63 10.71 2.37
C ILE A 73 24.81 10.93 1.42
N SER A 74 24.60 10.85 0.11
CA SER A 74 25.67 11.10 -0.88
C SER A 74 26.25 12.51 -0.75
N THR A 75 25.41 13.54 -0.61
CA THR A 75 25.88 14.92 -0.38
C THR A 75 26.71 15.02 0.90
N SER A 76 26.27 14.37 1.98
CA SER A 76 26.99 14.38 3.25
C SER A 76 28.36 13.71 3.13
N LEU A 77 28.45 12.57 2.46
CA LEU A 77 29.71 11.87 2.21
C LEU A 77 30.67 12.72 1.36
N ASN A 78 30.17 13.35 0.28
CA ASN A 78 30.99 14.24 -0.55
C ASN A 78 31.54 15.42 0.25
N ASN A 79 30.74 16.01 1.15
CA ASN A 79 31.20 17.10 2.01
C ASN A 79 32.31 16.64 2.96
N LEU A 80 32.22 15.42 3.50
CA LEU A 80 33.28 14.83 4.34
C LEU A 80 34.56 14.60 3.53
N GLU A 81 34.46 14.09 2.30
CA GLU A 81 35.61 13.93 1.41
C GLU A 81 36.32 15.27 1.13
N VAL A 82 35.55 16.33 0.85
CA VAL A 82 36.10 17.67 0.64
C VAL A 82 36.86 18.16 1.88
N ILE A 83 36.30 17.97 3.08
CA ILE A 83 36.96 18.35 4.33
C ILE A 83 38.27 17.56 4.52
N LEU A 84 38.28 16.26 4.25
CA LEU A 84 39.48 15.42 4.35
C LEU A 84 40.59 15.89 3.40
N VAL A 85 40.24 16.24 2.15
CA VAL A 85 41.20 16.77 1.16
C VAL A 85 41.77 18.12 1.58
N LEU A 86 40.93 19.02 2.12
CA LEU A 86 41.39 20.32 2.62
C LEU A 86 42.37 20.16 3.79
N ILE A 87 42.08 19.27 4.74
CA ILE A 87 42.98 19.01 5.88
C ILE A 87 44.32 18.44 5.40
N ALA A 88 44.30 17.48 4.47
CA ALA A 88 45.52 16.88 3.93
C ALA A 88 46.40 17.91 3.20
N THR A 89 45.80 18.79 2.39
CA THR A 89 46.54 19.80 1.61
C THR A 89 47.11 20.93 2.48
N MET A 90 46.42 21.34 3.54
CA MET A 90 46.94 22.31 4.52
C MET A 90 48.16 21.76 5.29
N GLY A 91 48.17 20.46 5.61
CA GLY A 91 49.31 19.81 6.28
C GLY A 91 50.60 19.80 5.44
N ILE A 92 50.48 19.69 4.11
CA ILE A 92 51.64 19.72 3.20
C ILE A 92 52.26 21.12 3.12
N HIS A 93 51.46 22.18 3.23
CA HIS A 93 51.95 23.56 3.17
C HIS A 93 52.81 23.92 4.41
N SER A 94 52.52 23.34 5.58
CA SER A 94 53.28 23.60 6.81
C SER A 94 54.65 22.91 6.85
N LEU A 95 54.92 21.92 5.98
CA LEU A 95 56.21 21.21 5.91
C LEU A 95 57.23 21.88 4.97
N HIS A 96 56.80 22.78 4.08
CA HIS A 96 57.69 23.43 3.09
C HIS A 96 58.16 24.84 3.49
N SER A 97 57.62 25.42 4.57
CA SER A 97 57.94 26.80 4.99
C SER A 97 59.09 26.91 6.02
N ASN A 98 59.81 25.81 6.28
CA ASN A 98 60.99 25.79 7.17
C ASN A 98 62.22 25.32 6.39
N LYS A 99 62.75 26.21 5.53
CA LYS A 99 64.11 26.16 4.97
C LYS A 99 64.67 27.57 4.95
#